data_AF-A0A933QTQ2-F1
#
_entry.id   AF-A0A933QTQ2-F1
#
_cell.length_a   1.000
_cell.length_b   1.000
_cell.length_c   1.000
_cell.angle_alpha   90.00
_cell.angle_beta   90.00
_cell.angle_gamma   90.00
#
_symmetry.space_group_name_H-M   'P 1'
#
loop_
_entity.id
_entity.type
_entity.pdbx_description
1 polymer ?
#
loop_
_entity_poly.entity_id
_entity_poly.type
_entity_poly.pdbx_seq_one_letter_code
_entity_poly.pdbx_strand_id
1 'polypeptide(L)'
;MSSFSFWQKWLVGAGLVMVVFGILMALVSGTVAFDWFNRQIDPVFWGTNAVGVAAKQFQRWIYAVLGATMAGWGVFLTYLARYPFNKKEQWAWNCLFFGLLVWFVVDTSFSIFYKVYFNAASNTAFLILVGLSVVFTRKEFA
;
A
#
# COMPACT_ATOMS: atom_id res chain seq x y z
N MET A 1 1.27 18.59 21.20
CA MET A 1 1.89 18.38 19.86
C MET A 1 1.06 19.13 18.85
N SER A 2 1.66 19.84 17.89
CA SER A 2 0.89 20.48 16.81
C SER A 2 0.20 19.39 15.95
N SER A 3 -0.96 19.73 15.38
CA SER A 3 -1.68 18.83 14.45
C SER A 3 -0.76 18.33 13.33
N PHE A 4 0.08 19.21 12.79
CA PHE A 4 1.09 18.84 11.79
C PHE A 4 2.10 17.79 12.27
N SER A 5 2.68 17.95 13.47
CA SER A 5 3.67 17.00 13.98
C SER A 5 3.08 15.61 14.21
N PHE A 6 1.79 15.54 14.59
CA PHE A 6 1.07 14.27 14.67
C PHE A 6 0.97 13.60 13.31
N TRP A 7 0.47 14.30 12.28
CA TRP A 7 0.31 13.76 10.93
C TRP A 7 1.64 13.40 10.25
N GLN A 8 2.69 14.17 10.51
CA GLN A 8 4.04 13.87 10.03
C GLN A 8 4.56 12.55 10.64
N LYS A 9 4.42 12.36 11.97
CA LYS A 9 4.83 11.11 12.63
C LYS A 9 3.95 9.93 12.22
N TRP A 10 2.66 10.19 11.99
CA TRP A 10 1.72 9.20 11.46
C TRP A 10 2.19 8.68 10.09
N LEU A 11 2.58 9.57 9.16
CA LEU A 11 3.14 9.18 7.87
C LEU A 11 4.41 8.35 7.98
N VAL A 12 5.31 8.71 8.89
CA VAL A 12 6.51 7.90 9.17
C VAL A 12 6.13 6.51 9.69
N GLY A 13 5.20 6.45 10.65
CA GLY A 13 4.70 5.17 11.17
C GLY A 13 4.04 4.31 10.09
N ALA A 14 3.20 4.92 9.25
CA ALA A 14 2.57 4.28 8.10
C ALA A 14 3.61 3.70 7.14
N GLY A 15 4.64 4.48 6.80
CA GLY A 15 5.74 4.03 5.96
C GLY A 15 6.47 2.82 6.56
N LEU A 16 6.83 2.88 7.85
CA LEU A 16 7.49 1.76 8.55
C LEU A 16 6.63 0.49 8.59
N VAL A 17 5.34 0.62 8.88
CA VAL A 17 4.40 -0.50 8.84
C VAL A 17 4.33 -1.10 7.43
N MET A 18 4.31 -0.26 6.40
CA MET A 18 4.32 -0.70 5.01
C MET A 18 5.61 -1.43 4.63
N VAL A 19 6.78 -0.99 5.13
CA VAL A 19 8.05 -1.71 4.98
C VAL A 19 7.95 -3.12 5.55
N VAL A 20 7.54 -3.22 6.82
CA VAL A 20 7.43 -4.51 7.51
C VAL A 20 6.42 -5.42 6.80
N PHE A 21 5.25 -4.90 6.47
CA PHE A 21 4.21 -5.63 5.75
C PHE A 21 4.70 -6.13 4.39
N GLY A 22 5.37 -5.27 3.61
CA GLY A 22 5.91 -5.64 2.30
C GLY A 22 6.98 -6.73 2.39
N ILE A 23 7.89 -6.65 3.37
CA ILE A 23 8.91 -7.69 3.60
C ILE A 23 8.24 -9.01 4.01
N LEU A 24 7.27 -8.97 4.92
CA LEU A 24 6.53 -10.17 5.35
C LEU A 24 5.79 -10.80 4.17
N MET A 25 5.06 -10.01 3.40
CA MET A 25 4.40 -10.47 2.18
C MET A 25 5.41 -11.10 1.21
N ALA A 26 6.59 -10.48 1.04
CA ALA A 26 7.61 -10.97 0.15
C ALA A 26 8.11 -12.37 0.53
N LEU A 27 8.43 -12.56 1.81
CA LEU A 27 9.07 -13.78 2.33
C LEU A 27 8.08 -14.91 2.62
N VAL A 28 6.85 -14.55 3.02
CA VAL A 28 5.84 -15.49 3.52
C VAL A 28 4.82 -15.87 2.44
N SER A 29 4.85 -15.18 1.28
CA SER A 29 4.03 -15.55 0.12
C SER A 29 4.18 -17.04 -0.23
N GLY A 30 3.05 -17.73 -0.36
CA GLY A 30 2.98 -19.17 -0.64
C GLY A 30 3.15 -20.10 0.56
N THR A 31 3.14 -19.57 1.79
CA THR A 31 3.04 -20.37 3.02
C THR A 31 1.63 -20.28 3.62
N VAL A 32 1.33 -21.16 4.58
CA VAL A 32 0.02 -21.21 5.26
C VAL A 32 -0.36 -19.88 5.93
N ALA A 33 0.63 -19.10 6.38
CA ALA A 33 0.38 -17.80 6.99
C ALA A 33 -0.24 -16.78 6.00
N PHE A 34 -0.05 -16.98 4.68
CA PHE A 34 -0.63 -16.14 3.65
C PHE A 34 -1.92 -16.71 3.04
N ASP A 35 -2.36 -17.91 3.46
CA ASP A 35 -3.56 -18.56 2.91
C ASP A 35 -4.84 -17.77 3.17
N TRP A 36 -4.91 -17.03 4.27
CA TRP A 36 -6.05 -16.16 4.53
C TRP A 36 -6.21 -15.11 3.43
N PHE A 37 -5.10 -14.55 2.94
CA PHE A 37 -5.09 -13.58 1.85
C PHE A 37 -5.49 -14.25 0.52
N ASN A 38 -4.95 -15.43 0.24
CA ASN A 38 -5.30 -16.22 -0.95
C ASN A 38 -6.81 -16.50 -1.01
N ARG A 39 -7.44 -16.85 0.12
CA ARG A 39 -8.90 -17.10 0.17
C ARG A 39 -9.76 -15.88 -0.19
N GLN A 40 -9.23 -14.67 -0.09
CA GLN A 40 -9.98 -13.45 -0.49
C GLN A 40 -9.89 -13.17 -1.99
N ILE A 41 -8.87 -13.71 -2.68
CA ILE A 41 -8.55 -13.38 -4.08
C ILE A 41 -8.81 -14.58 -5.00
N ASP A 42 -8.36 -15.76 -4.62
CA ASP A 42 -8.42 -16.96 -5.46
C ASP A 42 -9.84 -17.32 -5.95
N PRO A 43 -10.91 -17.21 -5.14
CA PRO A 43 -12.25 -17.55 -5.61
C PRO A 43 -12.73 -16.69 -6.79
N VAL A 44 -12.18 -15.49 -6.96
CA VAL A 44 -12.53 -14.60 -8.08
C VAL A 44 -12.02 -15.15 -9.40
N PHE A 45 -10.86 -15.80 -9.41
CA PHE A 45 -10.21 -16.31 -10.62
C PHE A 45 -10.43 -17.81 -10.85
N TRP A 46 -10.52 -18.60 -9.78
CA TRP A 46 -10.62 -20.07 -9.85
C TRP A 46 -11.93 -20.63 -9.31
N GLY A 47 -12.78 -19.82 -8.67
CA GLY A 47 -14.02 -20.29 -8.06
C GLY A 47 -13.76 -21.34 -6.96
N THR A 48 -14.39 -22.50 -7.08
CA THR A 48 -14.15 -23.66 -6.20
C THR A 48 -13.08 -24.61 -6.72
N ASN A 49 -12.49 -24.33 -7.90
CA ASN A 49 -11.49 -25.20 -8.49
C ASN A 49 -10.14 -25.06 -7.76
N ALA A 50 -9.39 -26.16 -7.73
CA ALA A 50 -8.02 -26.11 -7.21
C ALA A 50 -7.13 -25.27 -8.13
N VAL A 51 -6.36 -24.35 -7.53
CA VAL A 51 -5.35 -23.58 -8.26
C VAL A 51 -4.23 -24.53 -8.69
N GLY A 52 -3.96 -24.58 -10.01
CA GLY A 52 -2.92 -25.43 -10.59
C GLY A 52 -1.52 -25.09 -10.06
N VAL A 53 -0.62 -26.08 -10.08
CA VAL A 53 0.74 -25.95 -9.50
C VAL A 53 1.52 -24.77 -10.11
N ALA A 54 1.51 -24.64 -11.44
CA ALA A 54 2.20 -23.54 -12.12
C ALA A 54 1.60 -22.17 -11.76
N ALA A 55 0.27 -22.09 -11.64
CA ALA A 55 -0.43 -20.86 -11.24
C ALA A 55 -0.07 -20.47 -9.80
N LYS A 56 0.02 -21.42 -8.87
CA LYS A 56 0.49 -21.17 -7.49
C LYS A 56 1.93 -20.66 -7.44
N GLN A 57 2.82 -21.24 -8.26
CA GLN A 57 4.21 -20.77 -8.33
C GLN A 57 4.29 -19.33 -8.86
N PHE A 58 3.53 -19.02 -9.91
CA PHE A 58 3.43 -17.67 -10.45
C PHE A 58 2.83 -16.68 -9.44
N GLN A 59 1.75 -17.06 -8.79
CA GLN A 59 1.10 -16.24 -7.76
C GLN A 59 2.06 -15.94 -6.60
N ARG A 60 2.79 -16.95 -6.12
CA ARG A 60 3.82 -16.77 -5.09
C ARG A 60 4.87 -15.75 -5.53
N TRP A 61 5.38 -15.87 -6.76
CA TRP A 61 6.33 -14.90 -7.29
C TRP A 61 5.75 -13.49 -7.40
N ILE A 62 4.51 -13.34 -7.89
CA ILE A 62 3.84 -12.03 -7.98
C ILE A 62 3.69 -11.39 -6.59
N TYR A 63 3.21 -12.14 -5.59
CA TYR A 63 3.11 -11.60 -4.23
C TYR A 63 4.48 -11.27 -3.64
N ALA A 64 5.51 -12.05 -3.98
CA ALA A 64 6.87 -11.77 -3.54
C ALA A 64 7.36 -10.40 -4.06
N VAL A 65 7.19 -10.16 -5.36
CA VAL A 65 7.58 -8.91 -6.05
C VAL A 65 6.72 -7.73 -5.60
N LEU A 66 5.41 -7.95 -5.42
CA LEU A 66 4.50 -6.93 -4.87
C LEU A 66 4.91 -6.53 -3.46
N GLY A 67 5.21 -7.50 -2.59
CA GLY A 67 5.71 -7.24 -1.24
C GLY A 67 7.02 -6.44 -1.24
N ALA A 68 7.98 -6.80 -2.09
CA ALA A 68 9.23 -6.04 -2.25
C ALA A 68 8.98 -4.60 -2.72
N THR A 69 8.05 -4.41 -3.66
CA THR A 69 7.65 -3.08 -4.15
C THR A 69 7.00 -2.26 -3.05
N MET A 70 6.09 -2.85 -2.27
CA MET A 70 5.46 -2.20 -1.12
C MET A 70 6.49 -1.80 -0.07
N ALA A 71 7.49 -2.66 0.18
CA ALA A 71 8.55 -2.35 1.12
C ALA A 71 9.39 -1.16 0.65
N GLY A 72 9.79 -1.13 -0.62
CA GLY A 72 10.48 0.02 -1.21
C GLY A 72 9.66 1.31 -1.11
N TRP A 73 8.36 1.25 -1.42
CA TRP A 73 7.47 2.40 -1.31
C TRP A 73 7.31 2.90 0.13
N GLY A 74 7.25 1.97 1.10
CA GLY A 74 7.26 2.30 2.53
C GLY A 74 8.54 3.02 2.97
N VAL A 75 9.71 2.63 2.43
CA VAL A 75 10.98 3.34 2.67
C VAL A 75 10.89 4.76 2.11
N PHE A 76 10.46 4.93 0.86
CA PHE A 76 10.31 6.25 0.26
C PHE A 76 9.36 7.14 1.04
N LEU A 77 8.19 6.61 1.43
CA LEU A 77 7.21 7.32 2.26
C LEU A 77 7.83 7.76 3.59
N THR A 78 8.56 6.88 4.26
CA THR A 78 9.21 7.16 5.55
C THR A 78 10.21 8.32 5.42
N TYR A 79 11.10 8.27 4.43
CA TYR A 79 12.11 9.32 4.24
C TYR A 79 11.47 10.63 3.75
N LEU A 80 10.51 10.56 2.83
CA LEU A 80 9.79 11.74 2.35
C LEU A 80 9.05 12.43 3.49
N ALA A 81 8.37 11.66 4.34
CA ALA A 81 7.67 12.16 5.52
C ALA A 81 8.63 12.74 6.59
N ARG A 82 9.79 12.09 6.81
CA ARG A 82 10.76 12.47 7.85
C ARG A 82 11.54 13.74 7.50
N TYR A 83 11.91 13.92 6.24
CA TYR A 83 12.82 14.98 5.82
C TYR A 83 12.09 16.14 5.12
N PRO A 84 11.81 16.09 3.81
CA PRO A 84 11.28 17.26 3.10
C PRO A 84 9.83 17.60 3.50
N PHE A 85 9.00 16.60 3.83
CA PHE A 85 7.66 16.86 4.34
C PHE A 85 7.70 17.57 5.69
N ASN A 86 8.58 17.15 6.60
CA ASN A 86 8.76 17.82 7.91
C ASN A 86 9.31 19.26 7.77
N LYS A 87 10.09 19.52 6.72
CA LYS A 87 10.54 20.87 6.32
C LYS A 87 9.46 21.69 5.59
N LYS A 88 8.26 21.14 5.41
CA LYS A 88 7.13 21.77 4.72
C LYS A 88 7.43 22.10 3.25
N GLU A 89 8.29 21.30 2.61
CA GLU A 89 8.64 21.51 1.20
C GLU A 89 7.45 21.14 0.31
N GLN A 90 6.96 22.09 -0.50
CA GLN A 90 5.74 21.93 -1.29
C GLN A 90 5.79 20.75 -2.26
N TRP A 91 6.96 20.46 -2.84
CA TRP A 91 7.12 19.33 -3.76
C TRP A 91 6.91 17.99 -3.06
N ALA A 92 7.23 17.86 -1.76
CA ALA A 92 7.03 16.63 -1.02
C ALA A 92 5.53 16.37 -0.79
N TRP A 93 4.75 17.42 -0.52
CA TRP A 93 3.30 17.32 -0.45
C TRP A 93 2.70 16.93 -1.81
N ASN A 94 3.13 17.60 -2.90
CA ASN A 94 2.68 17.28 -4.26
C ASN A 94 3.01 15.82 -4.64
N CYS A 95 4.23 15.37 -4.33
CA CYS A 95 4.66 14.01 -4.59
C CYS A 95 3.77 12.98 -3.89
N LEU A 96 3.46 13.18 -2.61
CA LEU A 96 2.53 12.32 -1.88
C LEU A 96 1.12 12.37 -2.44
N PHE A 97 0.58 13.56 -2.67
CA PHE A 97 -0.80 13.73 -3.14
C PHE A 97 -1.02 13.11 -4.52
N PHE A 98 -0.23 13.51 -5.51
CA PHE A 98 -0.38 13.01 -6.88
C PHE A 98 0.05 11.55 -7.01
N GLY A 99 1.12 11.15 -6.33
CA GLY A 99 1.57 9.75 -6.33
C GLY A 99 0.51 8.81 -5.75
N LEU A 100 -0.08 9.17 -4.61
CA LEU A 100 -1.16 8.41 -3.98
C LEU A 100 -2.42 8.39 -4.85
N LEU A 101 -2.78 9.51 -5.46
CA LEU A 101 -3.94 9.61 -6.35
C LEU A 101 -3.79 8.70 -7.58
N VAL A 102 -2.65 8.80 -8.28
CA VAL A 102 -2.38 8.00 -9.49
C VAL A 102 -2.38 6.50 -9.14
N TRP A 103 -1.66 6.10 -8.09
CA TRP A 103 -1.64 4.72 -7.64
C TRP A 103 -3.05 4.23 -7.30
N PHE A 104 -3.80 4.97 -6.47
CA PHE A 104 -5.11 4.56 -6.02
C PHE A 104 -6.09 4.40 -7.19
N VAL A 105 -6.12 5.37 -8.11
CA VAL A 105 -7.02 5.32 -9.28
C VAL A 105 -6.68 4.13 -10.16
N VAL A 106 -5.41 3.92 -10.50
CA VAL A 106 -5.01 2.83 -11.40
C VAL A 106 -5.27 1.46 -10.76
N ASP A 107 -4.74 1.23 -9.56
CA ASP A 107 -4.82 -0.08 -8.90
C ASP A 107 -6.26 -0.46 -8.52
N THR A 108 -7.02 0.50 -7.99
CA THR A 108 -8.40 0.26 -7.57
C THR A 108 -9.33 0.06 -8.77
N SER A 109 -9.10 0.77 -9.89
CA SER A 109 -9.88 0.56 -11.12
C SER A 109 -9.73 -0.86 -11.65
N PHE A 110 -8.50 -1.38 -11.71
CA PHE A 110 -8.28 -2.76 -12.12
C PHE A 110 -8.82 -3.77 -11.11
N SER A 111 -8.69 -3.49 -9.81
CA SER A 111 -9.24 -4.35 -8.75
C SER A 111 -10.75 -4.50 -8.89
N ILE A 112 -11.47 -3.40 -9.16
CA ILE A 112 -12.91 -3.42 -9.40
C ILE A 112 -13.24 -4.13 -10.72
N PHE A 113 -12.50 -3.84 -11.80
CA PHE A 113 -12.70 -4.47 -13.11
C PHE A 113 -12.59 -6.00 -13.05
N TYR A 114 -11.57 -6.52 -12.35
CA TYR A 114 -11.39 -7.96 -12.13
C TYR A 114 -12.22 -8.52 -10.96
N LYS A 115 -13.06 -7.70 -10.31
CA LYS A 115 -13.92 -8.08 -9.16
C LYS A 115 -13.16 -8.53 -7.91
N VAL A 116 -11.90 -8.14 -7.77
CA VAL A 116 -11.08 -8.36 -6.56
C VAL A 116 -11.40 -7.27 -5.54
N TYR A 117 -12.62 -7.27 -5.01
CA TYR A 117 -13.11 -6.22 -4.11
C TYR A 117 -12.34 -6.14 -2.79
N PHE A 118 -11.77 -7.26 -2.35
CA PHE A 118 -10.89 -7.25 -1.18
C PHE A 118 -9.70 -6.31 -1.38
N ASN A 119 -9.05 -6.36 -2.55
CA ASN A 119 -7.93 -5.45 -2.85
C ASN A 119 -8.40 -3.99 -2.96
N ALA A 120 -9.55 -3.74 -3.60
CA ALA A 120 -10.13 -2.40 -3.65
C ALA A 120 -10.44 -1.82 -2.25
N ALA A 121 -10.92 -2.66 -1.33
CA ALA A 121 -11.15 -2.27 0.06
C ALA A 121 -9.84 -1.99 0.81
N SER A 122 -8.82 -2.85 0.64
CA SER A 122 -7.48 -2.63 1.19
C SER A 122 -6.84 -1.33 0.68
N ASN A 123 -6.96 -1.04 -0.61
CA ASN A 123 -6.48 0.22 -1.20
C ASN A 123 -7.19 1.43 -0.61
N THR A 124 -8.51 1.33 -0.40
CA THR A 124 -9.31 2.42 0.19
C THR A 124 -8.90 2.68 1.64
N ALA A 125 -8.66 1.62 2.42
CA ALA A 125 -8.14 1.74 3.78
C ALA A 125 -6.76 2.42 3.79
N PHE A 126 -5.88 2.04 2.86
CA PHE A 126 -4.55 2.66 2.72
C PHE A 126 -4.64 4.13 2.29
N LEU A 127 -5.54 4.45 1.34
CA LEU A 127 -5.81 5.83 0.92
C LEU A 127 -6.28 6.68 2.09
N ILE A 128 -7.14 6.17 2.97
CA ILE A 128 -7.56 6.91 4.17
C ILE A 128 -6.37 7.09 5.11
N LEU A 129 -5.61 6.02 5.36
CA LEU A 129 -4.48 6.03 6.29
C LEU A 129 -3.41 7.06 5.90
N VAL A 130 -3.06 7.16 4.61
CA VAL A 130 -2.07 8.15 4.13
C VAL A 130 -2.74 9.47 3.75
N GLY A 131 -3.84 9.43 3.03
CA GLY A 131 -4.53 10.60 2.45
C GLY A 131 -5.06 11.58 3.49
N LEU A 132 -5.55 11.11 4.65
CA LEU A 132 -5.99 12.02 5.73
C LEU A 132 -4.85 12.95 6.17
N SER A 133 -3.65 12.40 6.34
CA SER A 133 -2.48 13.20 6.72
C SER A 133 -2.10 14.24 5.67
N VAL A 134 -2.21 13.90 4.39
CA VAL A 134 -1.93 14.80 3.27
C VAL A 134 -2.96 15.93 3.21
N VAL A 135 -4.25 15.61 3.34
CA VAL A 135 -5.34 16.60 3.29
C VAL A 135 -5.28 17.55 4.49
N PHE A 136 -5.13 17.03 5.71
CA PHE A 136 -5.14 17.87 6.92
C PHE A 136 -3.90 18.73 7.09
N THR A 137 -2.80 18.38 6.43
CA THR A 137 -1.58 19.19 6.47
C THR A 137 -1.46 20.17 5.30
N ARG A 138 -2.36 20.15 4.31
CA ARG A 138 -2.26 20.97 3.08
C ARG A 138 -1.94 22.45 3.33
N LYS A 139 -2.55 23.05 4.37
CA LYS A 139 -2.39 24.47 4.71
C LYS A 139 -0.99 24.81 5.23
N GLU A 140 -0.24 23.84 5.69
CA GLU A 140 1.14 24.00 6.20
C GLU A 140 2.17 24.07 5.06
N PHE A 141 1.76 23.70 3.84
CA PHE A 141 2.58 23.70 2.62
C PHE A 141 2.11 24.76 1.61
N ALA A 142 1.41 25.79 2.09
CA ALA A 142 0.91 26.90 1.30
C ALA A 142 1.86 28.11 1.37
#